data_AF-A0A8C6XUR9-F1
#
_entry.id   AF-A0A8C6XUR9-F1
#
_cell.length_a   1.000
_cell.length_b   1.000
_cell.length_c   1.000
_cell.angle_alpha   90.00
_cell.angle_beta   90.00
_cell.angle_gamma   90.00
#
_symmetry.space_group_name_H-M   'P 1'
#
loop_
_entity.id
_entity.type
_entity.pdbx_description
1 polymer ?
#
loop_
_entity_poly.entity_id
_entity_poly.type
_entity_poly.pdbx_seq_one_letter_code
_entity_poly.pdbx_strand_id
1 'polypeptide(L)'
;MYRRLMVELELLVSHSKERRTSRTIYLDSISRHELAPYVEAFDRLMNESVAEFIKNSKILDGDIKTHAEMVHAAFQAQRAFLWLTSHYQEPQENEVAILLKPISEKIQEIQTFRERNRGSNMFNHLSAVSESIPALGWITISAKPGPYVKEMNDAATFYTNRVLKDYKHSDLRHIDWVKSFLNIWTQLQAYIKEYHTTGLIWSKTGPVASAASSFPAVVNKQGLPPPPPPPPPPPGPPPAIGIENAKDDATASRSALFEQLNQGETITKGLRHVSDDQKTHKNPSLRAQGVPMQSPIKTYTSESPKIPPQKSYSPVLELEGKKWRVEYQEDKNDLLISDTELKQVAYIFKCNKSTLQIKGKVNSIIVDNCKKFGLVFHNVVGIVEVINSKDIQIQVLGKVPTISVNKTEGCHIYLSEESLDCEIVSAKSSEMNILIPVNGDYKEFPVPEQFKTSWDGSKLVTDPTEIMG
;
A
#
# COMPACT_ATOMS: atom_id res chain seq x y z
N MET A 1 -49.86 20.04 45.06
CA MET A 1 -49.38 19.11 44.01
C MET A 1 -48.23 19.69 43.20
N TYR A 2 -48.31 20.93 42.68
CA TYR A 2 -47.24 21.55 41.88
C TYR A 2 -45.90 21.80 42.59
N ARG A 3 -45.89 22.06 43.90
CA ARG A 3 -44.63 22.21 44.67
C ARG A 3 -43.85 20.90 44.88
N ARG A 4 -44.53 19.74 44.83
CA ARG A 4 -43.84 18.44 44.93
C ARG A 4 -43.16 18.05 43.62
N LEU A 5 -43.81 18.31 42.47
CA LEU A 5 -43.23 18.06 41.15
C LEU A 5 -42.04 18.96 40.82
N MET A 6 -42.04 20.23 41.25
CA MET A 6 -40.90 21.14 41.06
C MET A 6 -39.65 20.69 41.83
N VAL A 7 -39.81 20.22 43.07
CA VAL A 7 -38.69 19.72 43.89
C VAL A 7 -38.14 18.40 43.33
N GLU A 8 -38.99 17.55 42.77
CA GLU A 8 -38.58 16.32 42.09
C GLU A 8 -37.82 16.60 40.78
N LEU A 9 -38.21 17.63 40.03
CA LEU A 9 -37.50 18.08 38.82
C LEU A 9 -36.14 18.73 39.15
N GLU A 10 -36.05 19.55 40.20
CA GLU A 10 -34.80 20.17 40.64
C GLU A 10 -33.81 19.13 41.21
N LEU A 11 -34.31 18.08 41.89
CA LEU A 11 -33.50 16.94 42.33
C LEU A 11 -33.00 16.11 41.15
N LEU A 12 -33.83 15.86 40.12
CA LEU A 12 -33.43 15.17 38.89
C LEU A 12 -32.41 15.96 38.08
N VAL A 13 -32.55 17.28 38.00
CA VAL A 13 -31.60 18.17 37.31
C VAL A 13 -30.27 18.25 38.08
N SER A 14 -30.28 18.32 39.41
CA SER A 14 -29.07 18.29 40.24
C SER A 14 -28.34 16.94 40.17
N HIS A 15 -29.06 15.81 40.22
CA HIS A 15 -28.48 14.48 40.01
C HIS A 15 -27.98 14.22 38.58
N SER A 16 -28.49 14.96 37.58
CA SER A 16 -27.98 14.94 36.21
C SER A 16 -26.71 15.78 36.05
N LYS A 17 -26.61 16.90 36.78
CA LYS A 17 -25.41 17.75 36.84
C LYS A 17 -24.30 17.03 37.59
N GLU A 18 -24.53 16.45 38.76
CA GLU A 18 -23.52 15.65 39.49
C GLU A 18 -23.08 14.40 38.73
N ARG A 19 -23.96 13.76 37.95
CA ARG A 19 -23.57 12.68 37.03
C ARG A 19 -22.80 13.17 35.80
N ARG A 20 -23.00 14.42 35.34
CA ARG A 20 -22.17 15.03 34.30
C ARG A 20 -20.81 15.45 34.86
N THR A 21 -20.75 16.08 36.03
CA THR A 21 -19.50 16.48 36.68
C THR A 21 -18.70 15.26 37.13
N SER A 22 -19.33 14.22 37.68
CA SER A 22 -18.63 12.97 38.04
C SER A 22 -18.19 12.18 36.81
N ARG A 23 -18.88 12.27 35.66
CA ARG A 23 -18.44 11.64 34.40
C ARG A 23 -17.35 12.46 33.70
N THR A 24 -17.31 13.77 33.89
CA THR A 24 -16.19 14.64 33.51
C THR A 24 -14.97 14.39 34.40
N ILE A 25 -15.15 14.17 35.71
CA ILE A 25 -14.06 13.88 36.66
C ILE A 25 -13.57 12.40 36.56
N TYR A 26 -14.43 11.46 36.16
CA TYR A 26 -14.01 10.08 35.85
C TYR A 26 -13.30 9.94 34.49
N LEU A 27 -13.54 10.85 33.54
CA LEU A 27 -12.78 10.93 32.30
C LEU A 27 -11.46 11.70 32.45
N ASP A 28 -11.32 12.51 33.51
CA ASP A 28 -10.08 13.21 33.87
C ASP A 28 -9.11 12.39 34.76
N SER A 29 -9.54 11.19 35.20
CA SER A 29 -8.76 10.32 36.10
C SER A 29 -8.36 8.96 35.50
N ILE A 30 -8.63 8.74 34.20
CA ILE A 30 -7.92 7.71 33.43
C ILE A 30 -6.54 8.27 33.12
N SER A 31 -5.57 7.93 33.97
CA SER A 31 -4.12 8.04 33.79
C SER A 31 -3.66 9.17 32.86
N ARG A 32 -3.04 10.22 33.43
CA ARG A 32 -2.00 10.99 32.71
C ARG A 32 -0.83 10.05 32.37
N HIS A 33 -1.06 9.11 31.47
CA HIS A 33 -0.04 8.72 30.53
C HIS A 33 0.17 9.97 29.68
N GLU A 34 1.32 10.63 29.85
CA GLU A 34 1.79 11.65 28.92
C GLU A 34 1.54 11.12 27.49
N LEU A 35 0.72 11.85 26.72
CA LEU A 35 0.51 11.54 25.33
C LEU A 35 1.88 11.60 24.65
N ALA A 36 2.16 10.66 23.74
CA ALA A 36 3.43 10.72 23.03
C ALA A 36 3.55 12.08 22.31
N PRO A 37 4.74 12.70 22.26
CA PRO A 37 4.92 14.04 21.70
C PRO A 37 4.36 14.21 20.29
N TYR A 38 4.42 13.14 19.47
CA TYR A 38 3.87 13.15 18.12
C TYR A 38 2.33 13.06 18.10
N VAL A 39 1.67 12.54 19.13
CA VAL A 39 0.20 12.58 19.23
C VAL A 39 -0.23 13.99 19.63
N GLU A 40 0.47 14.64 20.57
CA GLU A 40 0.20 16.03 20.94
C GLU A 40 0.47 17.02 19.81
N ALA A 41 1.53 16.80 19.03
CA ALA A 41 1.80 17.59 17.82
C ALA A 41 0.71 17.41 16.76
N PHE A 42 0.17 16.20 16.60
CA PHE A 42 -0.97 15.97 15.71
C PHE A 42 -2.25 16.65 16.23
N ASP A 43 -2.47 16.68 17.54
CA ASP A 43 -3.59 17.40 18.16
C ASP A 43 -3.52 18.91 17.88
N ARG A 44 -2.32 19.49 17.91
CA ARG A 44 -2.10 20.89 17.50
C ARG A 44 -2.45 21.11 16.02
N LEU A 45 -1.99 20.22 15.14
CA LEU A 45 -2.34 20.28 13.70
C LEU A 45 -3.87 20.26 13.49
N MET A 46 -4.57 19.39 14.22
CA MET A 46 -6.04 19.30 14.15
C MET A 46 -6.73 20.56 14.70
N ASN A 47 -6.30 21.06 15.85
CA ASN A 47 -6.91 22.21 16.54
C ASN A 47 -6.60 23.56 15.88
N GLU A 48 -5.56 23.63 15.06
CA GLU A 48 -5.17 24.84 14.34
C GLU A 48 -5.54 24.76 12.86
N SER A 49 -4.82 23.94 12.08
CA SER A 49 -4.92 23.96 10.62
C SER A 49 -6.20 23.31 10.10
N VAL A 50 -6.57 22.15 10.65
CA VAL A 50 -7.83 21.49 10.28
C VAL A 50 -9.02 22.31 10.78
N ALA A 51 -8.96 22.85 12.00
CA ALA A 51 -10.02 23.70 12.54
C ALA A 51 -10.28 24.95 11.68
N GLU A 52 -9.24 25.65 11.21
CA GLU A 52 -9.39 26.82 10.34
C GLU A 52 -10.01 26.44 8.98
N PHE A 53 -9.59 25.32 8.39
CA PHE A 53 -10.22 24.79 7.18
C PHE A 53 -11.70 24.45 7.38
N ILE A 54 -12.06 23.83 8.50
CA ILE A 54 -13.46 23.49 8.82
C ILE A 54 -14.28 24.75 9.00
N LYS A 55 -13.75 25.77 9.67
CA LYS A 55 -14.37 27.08 9.82
C LYS A 55 -14.64 27.73 8.45
N ASN A 56 -13.65 27.78 7.56
CA ASN A 56 -13.82 28.34 6.22
C ASN A 56 -14.79 27.52 5.36
N SER A 57 -14.80 26.19 5.51
CA SER A 57 -15.74 25.31 4.82
C SER A 57 -17.18 25.54 5.28
N LYS A 58 -17.41 25.78 6.58
CA LYS A 58 -18.73 26.14 7.13
C LYS A 58 -19.25 27.47 6.63
N ILE A 59 -18.37 28.43 6.33
CA ILE A 59 -18.74 29.73 5.77
C ILE A 59 -19.24 29.59 4.33
N LEU A 60 -18.65 28.68 3.55
CA LEU A 60 -19.07 28.40 2.16
C LEU A 60 -20.32 27.50 2.10
N ASP A 61 -20.58 26.73 3.16
CA ASP A 61 -21.76 25.86 3.35
C ASP A 61 -21.92 24.78 2.26
N GLY A 62 -23.08 24.12 2.22
CA GLY A 62 -23.43 23.14 1.19
C GLY A 62 -22.48 21.94 1.12
N ASP A 63 -22.17 21.49 -0.10
CA ASP A 63 -21.31 20.33 -0.32
C ASP A 63 -19.91 20.50 0.28
N ILE A 64 -19.38 21.74 0.31
CA ILE A 64 -18.05 22.03 0.86
C ILE A 64 -18.02 21.76 2.36
N LYS A 65 -19.03 22.23 3.09
CA LYS A 65 -19.17 21.96 4.53
C LYS A 65 -19.28 20.47 4.82
N THR A 66 -20.17 19.77 4.11
CA THR A 66 -20.33 18.32 4.29
C THR A 66 -19.03 17.58 4.02
N HIS A 67 -18.33 17.91 2.93
CA HIS A 67 -17.08 17.26 2.59
C HIS A 67 -15.99 17.52 3.64
N ALA A 68 -15.95 18.73 4.19
CA ALA A 68 -15.01 19.08 5.25
C ALA A 68 -15.28 18.33 6.57
N GLU A 69 -16.54 18.13 6.96
CA GLU A 69 -16.90 17.30 8.12
C GLU A 69 -16.41 15.84 7.97
N MET A 70 -16.45 15.30 6.75
CA MET A 70 -15.89 13.98 6.44
C MET A 70 -14.36 13.97 6.58
N VAL A 71 -13.67 15.00 6.09
CA VAL A 71 -12.21 15.17 6.28
C VAL A 71 -11.86 15.21 7.76
N HIS A 72 -12.61 15.96 8.57
CA HIS A 72 -12.39 16.00 10.02
C HIS A 72 -12.52 14.60 10.66
N ALA A 73 -13.54 13.83 10.29
CA ALA A 73 -13.70 12.46 10.76
C ALA A 73 -12.52 11.55 10.35
N ALA A 74 -11.95 11.75 9.15
CA ALA A 74 -10.76 11.02 8.70
C ALA A 74 -9.52 11.37 9.55
N PHE A 75 -9.30 12.65 9.86
CA PHE A 75 -8.23 13.09 10.76
C PHE A 75 -8.42 12.54 12.18
N GLN A 76 -9.66 12.46 12.68
CA GLN A 76 -9.94 11.83 13.98
C GLN A 76 -9.59 10.34 13.99
N ALA A 77 -9.90 9.60 12.91
CA ALA A 77 -9.51 8.20 12.77
C ALA A 77 -7.98 8.05 12.73
N GLN A 78 -7.28 8.94 12.03
CA GLN A 78 -5.82 8.94 11.99
C GLN A 78 -5.19 9.26 13.36
N ARG A 79 -5.74 10.23 14.10
CA ARG A 79 -5.32 10.53 15.48
C ARG A 79 -5.46 9.31 16.38
N ALA A 80 -6.58 8.59 16.30
CA ALA A 80 -6.81 7.39 17.09
C ALA A 80 -5.79 6.29 16.76
N PHE A 81 -5.41 6.16 15.49
CA PHE A 81 -4.38 5.23 15.05
C PHE A 81 -2.98 5.66 15.52
N LEU A 82 -2.62 6.94 15.48
CA LEU A 82 -1.34 7.45 16.02
C LEU A 82 -1.25 7.25 17.54
N TRP A 83 -2.36 7.39 18.25
CA TRP A 83 -2.42 7.05 19.67
C TRP A 83 -2.20 5.54 19.91
N LEU A 84 -2.76 4.69 19.05
CA LEU A 84 -2.53 3.25 19.12
C LEU A 84 -1.04 2.94 18.90
N THR A 85 -0.42 3.53 17.89
CA THR A 85 1.01 3.29 17.59
C THR A 85 1.92 3.75 18.72
N SER A 86 1.46 4.67 19.58
CA SER A 86 2.25 5.14 20.72
C SER A 86 2.25 4.21 21.92
N HIS A 87 1.32 3.26 21.99
CA HIS A 87 1.15 2.34 23.12
C HIS A 87 1.45 0.88 22.76
N TYR A 88 1.45 0.55 21.47
CA TYR A 88 1.55 -0.82 21.00
C TYR A 88 2.73 -1.01 20.05
N GLN A 89 3.29 -2.22 20.06
CA GLN A 89 4.27 -2.66 19.08
C GLN A 89 3.59 -3.02 17.75
N GLU A 90 4.36 -2.90 16.67
CA GLU A 90 3.90 -3.23 15.33
C GLU A 90 3.41 -4.70 15.23
N PRO A 91 2.20 -4.94 14.74
CA PRO A 91 1.66 -6.28 14.61
C PRO A 91 2.05 -6.92 13.26
N GLN A 92 1.61 -8.16 13.04
CA GLN A 92 1.78 -8.78 11.73
C GLN A 92 1.01 -8.02 10.63
N GLU A 93 1.50 -8.09 9.40
CA GLU A 93 1.00 -7.30 8.26
C GLU A 93 -0.52 -7.43 8.03
N ASN A 94 -1.08 -8.61 8.26
CA ASN A 94 -2.53 -8.86 8.18
C ASN A 94 -3.33 -8.09 9.24
N GLU A 95 -2.81 -7.94 10.45
CA GLU A 95 -3.43 -7.16 11.53
C GLU A 95 -3.32 -5.66 11.26
N VAL A 96 -2.18 -5.20 10.72
CA VAL A 96 -2.00 -3.79 10.32
C VAL A 96 -3.08 -3.38 9.31
N ALA A 97 -3.35 -4.22 8.30
CA ALA A 97 -4.39 -3.96 7.32
C ALA A 97 -5.78 -3.80 7.94
N ILE A 98 -6.09 -4.58 8.98
CA ILE A 98 -7.37 -4.49 9.71
C ILE A 98 -7.43 -3.19 10.52
N LEU A 99 -6.35 -2.82 11.20
CA LEU A 99 -6.27 -1.61 12.02
C LEU A 99 -6.36 -0.32 11.17
N LEU A 100 -5.90 -0.37 9.92
CA LEU A 100 -5.97 0.75 8.97
C LEU A 100 -7.35 0.92 8.32
N LYS A 101 -8.21 -0.09 8.40
CA LYS A 101 -9.52 -0.11 7.74
C LYS A 101 -10.37 1.14 8.02
N PRO A 102 -10.50 1.65 9.28
CA PRO A 102 -11.30 2.84 9.54
C PRO A 102 -10.82 4.09 8.79
N ILE A 103 -9.51 4.24 8.60
CA ILE A 103 -8.94 5.38 7.85
C ILE A 103 -9.20 5.17 6.35
N SER A 104 -8.96 3.97 5.83
CA SER A 104 -9.20 3.62 4.43
C SER A 104 -10.67 3.84 4.03
N GLU A 105 -11.61 3.44 4.88
CA GLU A 105 -13.04 3.64 4.64
C GLU A 105 -13.39 5.13 4.60
N LYS A 106 -12.81 5.95 5.48
CA LYS A 106 -13.03 7.40 5.46
C LYS A 106 -12.46 8.08 4.22
N ILE A 107 -11.28 7.65 3.76
CA ILE A 107 -10.69 8.12 2.48
C ILE A 107 -11.64 7.79 1.33
N GLN A 108 -12.12 6.55 1.24
CA GLN A 108 -13.06 6.13 0.20
C GLN A 108 -14.41 6.86 0.28
N GLU A 109 -14.92 7.12 1.48
CA GLU A 109 -16.16 7.87 1.71
C GLU A 109 -16.05 9.28 1.10
N ILE A 110 -14.93 9.96 1.36
CA ILE A 110 -14.62 11.31 0.85
C ILE A 110 -14.50 11.31 -0.67
N GLN A 111 -13.83 10.32 -1.26
CA GLN A 111 -13.71 10.18 -2.72
C GLN A 111 -15.06 9.93 -3.37
N THR A 112 -15.83 9.00 -2.82
CA THR A 112 -17.18 8.64 -3.29
C THR A 112 -18.14 9.82 -3.21
N PHE A 113 -18.04 10.67 -2.18
CA PHE A 113 -18.86 11.87 -2.06
C PHE A 113 -18.68 12.80 -3.25
N ARG A 114 -17.44 13.05 -3.68
CA ARG A 114 -17.16 13.86 -4.87
C ARG A 114 -17.70 13.19 -6.14
N GLU A 115 -17.57 11.88 -6.28
CA GLU A 115 -18.05 11.13 -7.44
C GLU A 115 -19.58 11.17 -7.59
N ARG A 116 -20.30 11.13 -6.47
CA ARG A 116 -21.77 11.24 -6.45
C ARG A 116 -22.26 12.66 -6.72
N ASN A 117 -21.43 13.67 -6.46
CA ASN A 117 -21.75 15.08 -6.61
C ASN A 117 -21.06 15.74 -7.81
N ARG A 118 -20.96 15.02 -8.95
CA ARG A 118 -20.34 15.53 -10.19
C ARG A 118 -21.01 16.76 -10.79
N GLY A 119 -22.29 16.99 -10.49
CA GLY A 119 -23.04 18.17 -10.91
C GLY A 119 -22.91 19.37 -9.96
N SER A 120 -22.10 19.28 -8.89
CA SER A 120 -21.96 20.37 -7.93
C SER A 120 -21.34 21.60 -8.57
N ASN A 121 -21.89 22.78 -8.27
CA ASN A 121 -21.26 24.05 -8.64
C ASN A 121 -19.90 24.25 -7.94
N MET A 122 -19.63 23.48 -6.88
CA MET A 122 -18.38 23.51 -6.11
C MET A 122 -17.45 22.34 -6.47
N PHE A 123 -17.61 21.73 -7.64
CA PHE A 123 -16.90 20.51 -8.01
C PHE A 123 -15.36 20.61 -7.96
N ASN A 124 -14.78 21.78 -8.25
CA ASN A 124 -13.33 21.99 -8.11
C ASN A 124 -12.88 21.93 -6.63
N HIS A 125 -13.71 22.37 -5.68
CA HIS A 125 -13.42 22.23 -4.24
C HIS A 125 -13.45 20.76 -3.83
N LEU A 126 -14.51 20.06 -4.24
CA LEU A 126 -14.66 18.63 -3.95
C LEU A 126 -13.52 17.81 -4.57
N SER A 127 -13.09 18.17 -5.79
CA SER A 127 -11.96 17.51 -6.46
C SER A 127 -10.64 17.79 -5.76
N ALA A 128 -10.39 19.01 -5.30
CA ALA A 128 -9.20 19.31 -4.51
C ALA A 128 -9.11 18.42 -3.26
N VAL A 129 -10.24 18.18 -2.58
CA VAL A 129 -10.32 17.31 -1.41
C VAL A 129 -10.18 15.82 -1.79
N SER A 130 -10.93 15.33 -2.76
CA SER A 130 -10.95 13.89 -3.10
C SER A 130 -9.64 13.38 -3.68
N GLU A 131 -8.94 14.21 -4.45
CA GLU A 131 -7.71 13.81 -5.12
C GLU A 131 -6.49 13.90 -4.18
N SER A 132 -6.58 14.67 -3.07
CA SER A 132 -5.47 14.80 -2.11
C SER A 132 -5.69 14.08 -0.78
N ILE A 133 -6.93 13.69 -0.43
CA ILE A 133 -7.20 12.95 0.81
C ILE A 133 -6.41 11.63 0.97
N PRO A 134 -5.97 10.92 -0.11
CA PRO A 134 -5.06 9.79 0.05
C PRO A 134 -3.77 10.12 0.81
N ALA A 135 -3.40 11.41 0.95
CA ALA A 135 -2.31 11.86 1.82
C ALA A 135 -2.37 11.26 3.23
N LEU A 136 -3.55 11.02 3.81
CA LEU A 136 -3.66 10.39 5.13
C LEU A 136 -3.13 8.95 5.16
N GLY A 137 -2.99 8.31 4.00
CA GLY A 137 -2.33 7.02 3.80
C GLY A 137 -0.82 7.03 3.99
N TRP A 138 -0.18 8.18 4.26
CA TRP A 138 1.27 8.27 4.50
C TRP A 138 1.79 7.30 5.58
N ILE A 139 0.91 6.91 6.52
CA ILE A 139 1.18 5.94 7.59
C ILE A 139 1.55 4.54 7.08
N THR A 140 1.31 4.25 5.80
CA THR A 140 1.72 2.98 5.14
C THR A 140 2.96 3.15 4.25
N ILE A 141 3.51 4.36 4.16
CA ILE A 141 4.63 4.68 3.28
C ILE A 141 5.93 4.61 4.05
N SER A 142 6.73 3.59 3.74
CA SER A 142 8.09 3.45 4.26
C SER A 142 9.08 4.34 3.52
N ALA A 143 10.11 4.80 4.23
CA ALA A 143 11.23 5.61 3.75
C ALA A 143 10.94 7.05 3.30
N LYS A 144 9.82 7.34 2.62
CA LYS A 144 9.52 8.69 2.07
C LYS A 144 8.06 9.17 2.25
N PRO A 145 7.49 9.14 3.47
CA PRO A 145 6.12 9.62 3.71
C PRO A 145 5.93 11.13 3.46
N GLY A 146 6.93 11.96 3.75
CA GLY A 146 6.87 13.41 3.50
C GLY A 146 6.70 13.76 2.01
N PRO A 147 7.59 13.27 1.12
CA PRO A 147 7.43 13.41 -0.32
C PRO A 147 6.09 12.90 -0.86
N TYR A 148 5.58 11.79 -0.33
CA TYR A 148 4.26 11.27 -0.70
C TYR A 148 3.14 12.28 -0.40
N VAL A 149 3.11 12.88 0.80
CA VAL A 149 2.12 13.92 1.13
C VAL A 149 2.29 15.16 0.25
N LYS A 150 3.52 15.49 -0.15
CA LYS A 150 3.76 16.60 -1.09
C LYS A 150 3.09 16.34 -2.44
N GLU A 151 3.23 15.14 -3.01
CA GLU A 151 2.59 14.78 -4.28
C GLU A 151 1.06 14.91 -4.20
N MET A 152 0.46 14.50 -3.08
CA MET A 152 -0.97 14.68 -2.85
C MET A 152 -1.37 16.16 -2.73
N ASN A 153 -0.52 16.99 -2.11
CA ASN A 153 -0.73 18.44 -2.07
C ASN A 153 -0.61 19.09 -3.45
N ASP A 154 0.30 18.60 -4.30
CA ASP A 154 0.42 19.06 -5.69
C ASP A 154 -0.87 18.73 -6.47
N ALA A 155 -1.46 17.56 -6.23
CA ALA A 155 -2.78 17.19 -6.78
C ALA A 155 -3.92 18.11 -6.28
N ALA A 156 -3.97 18.44 -4.99
CA ALA A 156 -4.88 19.46 -4.47
C ALA A 156 -4.69 20.80 -5.19
N THR A 157 -3.43 21.22 -5.35
CA THR A 157 -3.05 22.51 -5.95
C THR A 157 -3.57 22.66 -7.38
N PHE A 158 -3.58 21.59 -8.16
CA PHE A 158 -4.14 21.60 -9.50
C PHE A 158 -5.60 22.07 -9.53
N TYR A 159 -6.44 21.59 -8.61
CA TYR A 159 -7.85 21.97 -8.54
C TYR A 159 -8.07 23.29 -7.80
N THR A 160 -7.33 23.56 -6.74
CA THR A 160 -7.44 24.84 -6.02
C THR A 160 -6.99 26.02 -6.89
N ASN A 161 -6.04 25.84 -7.81
CA ASN A 161 -5.70 26.87 -8.79
C ASN A 161 -6.90 27.27 -9.68
N ARG A 162 -7.80 26.33 -9.98
CA ARG A 162 -9.05 26.63 -10.69
C ARG A 162 -10.02 27.42 -9.81
N VAL A 163 -10.15 27.03 -8.54
CA VAL A 163 -10.92 27.81 -7.55
C VAL A 163 -10.37 29.23 -7.44
N LEU A 164 -9.06 29.40 -7.29
CA LEU A 164 -8.44 30.72 -7.24
C LEU A 164 -8.73 31.51 -8.52
N LYS A 165 -8.64 30.89 -9.70
CA LYS A 165 -8.94 31.54 -10.98
C LYS A 165 -10.39 32.04 -11.04
N ASP A 166 -11.34 31.22 -10.60
CA ASP A 166 -12.78 31.49 -10.70
C ASP A 166 -13.24 32.53 -9.68
N TYR A 167 -12.60 32.58 -8.49
CA TYR A 167 -13.08 33.38 -7.35
C TYR A 167 -12.19 34.56 -6.92
N LYS A 168 -10.97 34.71 -7.44
CA LYS A 168 -10.01 35.76 -7.00
C LYS A 168 -10.49 37.20 -7.12
N HIS A 169 -11.50 37.47 -7.96
CA HIS A 169 -12.05 38.81 -8.18
C HIS A 169 -13.54 38.91 -7.82
N SER A 170 -14.10 37.86 -7.21
CA SER A 170 -15.52 37.80 -6.86
C SER A 170 -15.71 37.57 -5.36
N ASP A 171 -15.31 36.41 -4.85
CA ASP A 171 -15.56 36.01 -3.47
C ASP A 171 -14.29 35.50 -2.78
N LEU A 172 -13.75 36.34 -1.89
CA LEU A 172 -12.50 36.08 -1.17
C LEU A 172 -12.60 34.92 -0.19
N ARG A 173 -13.80 34.50 0.22
CA ARG A 173 -14.01 33.37 1.14
C ARG A 173 -13.47 32.06 0.55
N HIS A 174 -13.55 31.91 -0.77
CA HIS A 174 -12.96 30.77 -1.48
C HIS A 174 -11.43 30.79 -1.46
N ILE A 175 -10.83 31.99 -1.47
CA ILE A 175 -9.39 32.16 -1.40
C ILE A 175 -8.88 31.77 -0.01
N ASP A 176 -9.58 32.18 1.04
CA ASP A 176 -9.26 31.80 2.42
C ASP A 176 -9.45 30.30 2.65
N TRP A 177 -10.50 29.71 2.07
CA TRP A 177 -10.68 28.27 2.04
C TRP A 177 -9.50 27.55 1.39
N VAL A 178 -9.07 27.97 0.18
CA VAL A 178 -7.92 27.36 -0.52
C VAL A 178 -6.65 27.43 0.33
N LYS A 179 -6.34 28.60 0.90
CA LYS A 179 -5.15 28.77 1.75
C LYS A 179 -5.20 27.84 2.96
N SER A 180 -6.33 27.80 3.67
CA SER A 180 -6.49 26.94 4.84
C SER A 180 -6.41 25.45 4.49
N PHE A 181 -6.95 25.03 3.35
CA PHE A 181 -6.90 23.64 2.90
C PHE A 181 -5.47 23.19 2.56
N LEU A 182 -4.74 23.96 1.75
CA LEU A 182 -3.35 23.63 1.39
C LEU A 182 -2.41 23.68 2.60
N ASN A 183 -2.72 24.52 3.60
CA ASN A 183 -1.94 24.58 4.83
C ASN A 183 -2.01 23.27 5.64
N ILE A 184 -3.13 22.53 5.60
CA ILE A 184 -3.23 21.20 6.25
C ILE A 184 -2.09 20.29 5.79
N TRP A 185 -1.90 20.16 4.48
CA TRP A 185 -0.88 19.28 3.91
C TRP A 185 0.54 19.79 4.13
N THR A 186 0.71 21.11 4.22
CA THR A 186 1.99 21.74 4.57
C THR A 186 2.38 21.42 6.01
N GLN A 187 1.44 21.59 6.95
CA GLN A 187 1.68 21.22 8.35
C GLN A 187 1.84 19.71 8.54
N LEU A 188 1.13 18.89 7.77
CA LEU A 188 1.28 17.43 7.82
C LEU A 188 2.68 17.00 7.36
N GLN A 189 3.24 17.63 6.31
CA GLN A 189 4.62 17.38 5.90
C GLN A 189 5.63 17.78 6.98
N ALA A 190 5.43 18.94 7.64
CA ALA A 190 6.28 19.39 8.73
C ALA A 190 6.23 18.40 9.91
N TYR A 191 5.01 17.97 10.28
CA TYR A 191 4.78 16.94 11.30
C TYR A 191 5.49 15.62 10.98
N ILE A 192 5.33 15.09 9.76
CA ILE A 192 5.98 13.85 9.34
C ILE A 192 7.50 14.01 9.35
N LYS A 193 8.02 15.14 8.90
CA LYS A 193 9.47 15.40 8.89
C LYS A 193 10.06 15.37 10.30
N GLU A 194 9.34 15.90 11.29
CA GLU A 194 9.79 15.97 12.68
C GLU A 194 9.68 14.63 13.42
N TYR A 195 8.57 13.91 13.25
CA TYR A 195 8.26 12.73 14.08
C TYR A 195 8.34 11.39 13.35
N HIS A 196 8.22 11.36 12.02
CA HIS A 196 8.03 10.14 11.22
C HIS A 196 8.82 10.17 9.90
N THR A 197 10.06 10.70 9.93
CA THR A 197 10.84 11.02 8.71
C THR A 197 10.98 9.85 7.75
N THR A 198 11.15 8.63 8.26
CA THR A 198 11.37 7.40 7.49
C THR A 198 10.17 6.45 7.50
N GLY A 199 9.02 6.91 7.98
CA GLY A 199 7.82 6.08 8.14
C GLY A 199 7.19 6.24 9.52
N LEU A 200 6.00 5.68 9.68
CA LEU A 200 5.31 5.60 10.96
C LEU A 200 6.17 4.86 12.00
N ILE A 201 6.17 5.36 13.24
CA ILE A 201 6.93 4.76 14.34
C ILE A 201 5.95 4.13 15.33
N TRP A 202 6.08 2.82 15.50
CA TRP A 202 5.42 2.07 16.56
C TRP A 202 6.21 2.15 17.86
N SER A 203 5.52 1.96 18.99
CA SER A 203 6.16 1.86 20.29
C SER A 203 7.13 0.68 20.31
N LYS A 204 8.29 0.86 20.95
CA LYS A 204 9.26 -0.23 21.19
C LYS A 204 8.89 -1.09 22.41
N THR A 205 7.92 -0.62 23.19
CA THR A 205 7.46 -1.24 24.43
C THR A 205 5.94 -1.35 24.43
N GLY A 206 5.39 -2.20 25.31
CA GLY A 206 3.95 -2.46 25.36
C GLY A 206 3.55 -3.71 24.56
N PRO A 207 2.25 -4.07 24.59
CA PRO A 207 1.75 -5.25 23.88
C PRO A 207 1.80 -5.06 22.36
N VAL A 208 1.85 -6.17 21.62
CA VAL A 208 1.67 -6.16 20.17
C VAL A 208 0.23 -5.75 19.87
N ALA A 209 0.02 -4.82 18.93
CA ALA A 209 -1.31 -4.42 18.55
C ALA A 209 -2.11 -5.62 18.03
N SER A 210 -3.42 -5.66 18.28
CA SER A 210 -4.29 -6.66 17.70
C SER A 210 -5.66 -6.04 17.47
N ALA A 211 -6.30 -6.42 16.36
CA ALA A 211 -7.65 -5.98 16.06
C ALA A 211 -8.65 -6.34 17.18
N ALA A 212 -8.38 -7.37 17.99
CA ALA A 212 -9.21 -7.76 19.13
C ALA A 212 -9.13 -6.79 20.32
N SER A 213 -8.05 -6.02 20.43
CA SER A 213 -7.76 -5.13 21.57
C SER A 213 -8.26 -3.69 21.33
N SER A 214 -8.64 -3.35 20.09
CA SER A 214 -8.87 -1.97 19.64
C SER A 214 -10.34 -1.55 19.62
N PHE A 215 -11.27 -2.42 20.03
CA PHE A 215 -12.69 -2.07 20.14
C PHE A 215 -13.12 -2.06 21.61
N PRO A 216 -13.50 -0.91 22.20
CA PRO A 216 -14.28 -0.95 23.43
C PRO A 216 -15.65 -1.54 23.07
N ALA A 217 -15.82 -2.84 23.32
CA ALA A 217 -17.13 -3.47 23.29
C ALA A 217 -17.99 -2.78 24.35
N VAL A 218 -18.98 -2.02 23.92
CA VAL A 218 -20.09 -1.56 24.76
C VAL A 218 -20.87 -2.81 25.16
N VAL A 219 -20.46 -3.44 26.27
CA VAL A 219 -21.22 -4.53 26.88
C VAL A 219 -22.39 -3.88 27.62
N ASN A 220 -23.53 -3.82 26.94
CA ASN A 220 -24.83 -3.66 27.57
C ASN A 220 -25.04 -4.85 28.52
N LYS A 221 -24.88 -4.64 29.82
CA LYS A 221 -25.28 -5.59 30.86
C LYS A 221 -26.81 -5.62 30.95
N GLN A 222 -27.42 -6.61 30.30
CA GLN A 222 -28.72 -7.15 30.73
C GLN A 222 -28.60 -8.67 30.83
N GLY A 223 -29.02 -9.18 31.99
CA GLY A 223 -28.60 -10.46 32.54
C GLY A 223 -29.22 -11.70 31.87
N LEU A 224 -28.40 -12.75 31.84
CA LEU A 224 -28.79 -14.15 31.71
C LEU A 224 -27.87 -15.00 32.63
N PRO A 225 -28.34 -16.16 33.12
CA PRO A 225 -27.84 -16.81 34.35
C PRO A 225 -26.46 -17.49 34.20
N PRO A 226 -25.73 -17.74 35.31
CA PRO A 226 -24.33 -18.18 35.27
C PRO A 226 -24.16 -19.64 34.82
N PRO A 227 -23.08 -19.97 34.08
CA PRO A 227 -22.73 -21.36 33.76
C PRO A 227 -22.16 -22.10 34.98
N PRO A 228 -22.31 -23.45 35.04
CA PRO A 228 -21.96 -24.26 36.20
C PRO A 228 -20.44 -24.37 36.44
N PRO A 229 -20.01 -24.57 37.71
CA PRO A 229 -18.59 -24.58 38.09
C PRO A 229 -17.85 -25.83 37.60
N PRO A 230 -16.55 -25.72 37.23
CA PRO A 230 -15.71 -26.85 36.84
C PRO A 230 -15.31 -27.74 38.04
N PRO A 231 -15.08 -29.06 37.83
CA PRO A 231 -14.78 -30.03 38.88
C PRO A 231 -13.35 -29.90 39.45
N PRO A 232 -13.12 -30.35 40.71
CA PRO A 232 -11.87 -30.16 41.45
C PRO A 232 -10.70 -31.07 40.99
N PRO A 233 -9.44 -30.67 41.26
CA PRO A 233 -8.23 -31.31 40.73
C PRO A 233 -7.82 -32.57 41.52
N PRO A 234 -7.15 -33.54 40.89
CA PRO A 234 -6.57 -34.69 41.60
C PRO A 234 -5.22 -34.36 42.28
N PRO A 235 -4.85 -35.07 43.37
CA PRO A 235 -3.69 -34.78 44.21
C PRO A 235 -2.40 -35.43 43.68
N GLY A 236 -1.25 -34.78 43.89
CA GLY A 236 0.08 -35.33 43.60
C GLY A 236 0.76 -35.98 44.82
N PRO A 237 1.91 -36.66 44.61
CA PRO A 237 2.97 -36.72 45.62
C PRO A 237 4.40 -36.44 45.07
N PRO A 238 5.42 -36.24 45.95
CA PRO A 238 6.51 -35.26 45.81
C PRO A 238 7.95 -35.89 45.87
N PRO A 239 9.04 -35.24 46.37
CA PRO A 239 9.99 -34.36 45.65
C PRO A 239 11.50 -34.75 45.79
N ALA A 240 12.40 -34.04 45.08
CA ALA A 240 13.78 -33.71 45.53
C ALA A 240 14.34 -32.55 44.66
N ILE A 241 14.34 -31.30 45.14
CA ILE A 241 15.44 -30.53 45.78
C ILE A 241 16.71 -30.37 44.93
N GLY A 242 17.03 -29.10 44.66
CA GLY A 242 18.35 -28.60 44.25
C GLY A 242 18.29 -27.17 43.72
N ILE A 243 18.39 -26.18 44.61
CA ILE A 243 18.57 -24.76 44.29
C ILE A 243 20.07 -24.50 44.13
N GLU A 244 20.50 -23.80 43.07
CA GLU A 244 21.28 -22.54 43.18
C GLU A 244 21.56 -21.87 41.81
N ASN A 245 21.71 -20.54 41.90
CA ASN A 245 21.65 -19.53 40.85
C ASN A 245 22.94 -19.39 40.02
N ALA A 246 22.82 -19.00 38.73
CA ALA A 246 23.59 -17.88 38.14
C ALA A 246 23.21 -17.57 36.66
N LYS A 247 22.65 -16.36 36.48
CA LYS A 247 22.93 -15.32 35.46
C LYS A 247 22.99 -15.62 33.95
N ASP A 248 22.08 -14.93 33.23
CA ASP A 248 22.22 -14.19 31.97
C ASP A 248 23.28 -14.60 30.94
N ASP A 249 22.84 -15.07 29.76
CA ASP A 249 23.64 -14.96 28.53
C ASP A 249 22.82 -14.93 27.22
N ALA A 250 21.75 -14.12 27.17
CA ALA A 250 20.97 -13.92 25.93
C ALA A 250 21.26 -12.58 25.22
N THR A 251 22.02 -11.68 25.85
CA THR A 251 22.33 -10.33 25.35
C THR A 251 23.75 -10.20 24.80
N ALA A 252 24.69 -11.08 25.16
CA ALA A 252 26.05 -11.07 24.58
C ALA A 252 26.10 -11.62 23.14
N SER A 253 25.19 -12.53 22.79
CA SER A 253 25.19 -13.21 21.49
C SER A 253 24.82 -12.27 20.32
N ARG A 254 23.99 -11.24 20.55
CA ARG A 254 23.58 -10.29 19.50
C ARG A 254 24.59 -9.15 19.28
N SER A 255 25.32 -8.73 20.32
CA SER A 255 26.40 -7.74 20.16
C SER A 255 27.64 -8.33 19.47
N ALA A 256 27.95 -9.61 19.74
CA ALA A 256 29.04 -10.33 19.06
C ALA A 256 28.80 -10.51 17.54
N LEU A 257 27.54 -10.64 17.12
CA LEU A 257 27.14 -10.75 15.72
C LEU A 257 27.32 -9.44 14.93
N PHE A 258 27.14 -8.28 15.59
CA PHE A 258 27.35 -6.97 14.95
C PHE A 258 28.82 -6.53 14.96
N GLU A 259 29.62 -6.99 15.92
CA GLU A 259 31.08 -6.77 15.92
C GLU A 259 31.81 -7.57 14.84
N GLN A 260 31.31 -8.76 14.47
CA GLN A 260 31.85 -9.56 13.35
C GLN A 260 31.58 -8.95 11.97
N LEU A 261 30.55 -8.12 11.83
CA LEU A 261 30.20 -7.45 10.57
C LEU A 261 31.06 -6.22 10.26
N ASN A 262 31.83 -5.70 11.22
CA ASN A 262 32.66 -4.49 11.07
C ASN A 262 34.15 -4.76 10.78
N GLN A 263 34.56 -6.00 10.46
CA GLN A 263 35.99 -6.36 10.29
C GLN A 263 36.53 -6.36 8.85
N GLY A 264 35.81 -5.78 7.89
CA GLY A 264 36.33 -5.53 6.53
C GLY A 264 36.92 -6.77 5.83
N GLU A 265 38.00 -6.58 5.05
CA GLU A 265 38.64 -7.58 4.16
C GLU A 265 39.13 -8.88 4.84
N THR A 266 39.02 -9.02 6.16
CA THR A 266 39.48 -10.20 6.91
C THR A 266 38.50 -11.38 6.89
N ILE A 267 37.28 -11.21 6.37
CA ILE A 267 36.20 -12.22 6.40
C ILE A 267 36.48 -13.48 5.57
N THR A 268 37.50 -13.46 4.71
CA THR A 268 37.89 -14.60 3.86
C THR A 268 38.66 -15.69 4.60
N LYS A 269 39.12 -15.44 5.84
CA LYS A 269 39.84 -16.42 6.68
C LYS A 269 38.93 -17.45 7.37
N GLY A 270 37.61 -17.23 7.38
CA GLY A 270 36.62 -18.11 8.03
C GLY A 270 35.95 -19.14 7.12
N LEU A 271 36.25 -19.13 5.82
CA LEU A 271 35.70 -20.10 4.87
C LEU A 271 36.48 -21.42 4.95
N ARG A 272 35.77 -22.55 5.04
CA ARG A 272 36.38 -23.89 5.02
C ARG A 272 37.18 -24.06 3.73
N HIS A 273 38.50 -24.15 3.85
CA HIS A 273 39.38 -24.42 2.70
C HIS A 273 39.13 -25.84 2.18
N VAL A 274 38.70 -25.94 0.92
CA VAL A 274 38.48 -27.22 0.23
C VAL A 274 39.84 -27.72 -0.28
N SER A 275 40.31 -28.86 0.24
CA SER A 275 41.58 -29.46 -0.21
C SER A 275 41.49 -29.91 -1.66
N ASP A 276 42.62 -29.96 -2.35
CA ASP A 276 42.69 -30.27 -3.78
C ASP A 276 42.14 -31.69 -4.10
N ASP A 277 42.06 -32.58 -3.11
CA ASP A 277 41.51 -33.93 -3.20
C ASP A 277 39.98 -33.96 -3.35
N GLN A 278 39.30 -32.86 -2.98
CA GLN A 278 37.84 -32.70 -3.03
C GLN A 278 37.38 -31.94 -4.28
N LYS A 279 38.30 -31.48 -5.12
CA LYS A 279 37.99 -30.79 -6.38
C LYS A 279 37.91 -31.82 -7.50
N THR A 280 36.72 -32.02 -8.04
CA THR A 280 36.41 -33.03 -9.09
C THR A 280 37.22 -32.89 -10.38
N HIS A 281 37.85 -31.73 -10.63
CA HIS A 281 38.75 -31.51 -11.78
C HIS A 281 40.23 -31.84 -11.52
N LYS A 282 40.62 -32.09 -10.27
CA LYS A 282 42.01 -32.42 -9.88
C LYS A 282 42.19 -33.86 -9.38
N ASN A 283 41.11 -34.59 -9.13
CA ASN A 283 41.16 -35.97 -8.67
C ASN A 283 40.37 -36.92 -9.61
N PRO A 284 41.04 -37.52 -10.63
CA PRO A 284 40.42 -38.39 -11.62
C PRO A 284 39.78 -39.67 -11.06
N SER A 285 40.14 -40.07 -9.84
CA SER A 285 39.66 -41.31 -9.19
C SER A 285 38.20 -41.24 -8.72
N LEU A 286 37.62 -40.04 -8.57
CA LEU A 286 36.20 -39.83 -8.20
C LEU A 286 35.23 -40.05 -9.37
N ARG A 287 35.75 -40.28 -10.60
CA ARG A 287 34.96 -40.47 -11.83
C ARG A 287 34.69 -41.93 -12.18
N ALA A 288 35.26 -42.88 -11.43
CA ALA A 288 35.37 -44.28 -11.84
C ALA A 288 34.74 -45.26 -10.84
N GLN A 289 33.45 -45.11 -10.52
CA GLN A 289 32.62 -46.22 -10.06
C GLN A 289 31.24 -46.15 -10.70
N GLY A 290 31.15 -46.69 -11.91
CA GLY A 290 29.91 -47.09 -12.54
C GLY A 290 30.11 -48.44 -13.22
N VAL A 291 29.33 -49.44 -12.82
CA VAL A 291 29.02 -50.64 -13.61
C VAL A 291 27.68 -51.23 -13.14
N PRO A 292 26.95 -52.00 -13.98
CA PRO A 292 25.54 -51.72 -14.31
C PRO A 292 24.59 -52.89 -14.00
N MET A 293 23.28 -52.64 -13.91
CA MET A 293 22.30 -53.73 -14.10
C MET A 293 20.91 -53.22 -14.52
N GLN A 294 20.36 -53.88 -15.53
CA GLN A 294 19.05 -53.64 -16.14
C GLN A 294 17.88 -54.23 -15.32
N SER A 295 16.87 -53.37 -15.09
CA SER A 295 15.40 -53.52 -14.98
C SER A 295 14.75 -54.75 -14.30
N PRO A 296 13.70 -54.50 -13.49
CA PRO A 296 12.35 -54.70 -14.03
C PRO A 296 11.39 -53.51 -13.80
N ILE A 297 10.52 -53.35 -14.79
CA ILE A 297 9.43 -52.39 -14.93
C ILE A 297 8.51 -52.39 -13.70
N LYS A 298 8.33 -51.22 -13.07
CA LYS A 298 7.11 -50.87 -12.31
C LYS A 298 6.79 -49.38 -12.51
N THR A 299 5.59 -49.16 -12.99
CA THR A 299 4.87 -47.88 -13.09
C THR A 299 4.83 -47.17 -11.74
N TYR A 300 5.45 -45.99 -11.65
CA TYR A 300 5.23 -45.06 -10.55
C TYR A 300 4.94 -43.67 -11.11
N THR A 301 3.69 -43.29 -10.92
CA THR A 301 3.16 -41.92 -10.99
C THR A 301 4.03 -41.00 -10.13
N SER A 302 4.67 -40.03 -10.76
CA SER A 302 5.41 -38.96 -10.09
C SER A 302 4.44 -37.92 -9.54
N GLU A 303 4.18 -37.97 -8.23
CA GLU A 303 3.62 -36.83 -7.50
C GLU A 303 4.66 -35.71 -7.44
N SER A 304 4.34 -34.58 -8.07
CA SER A 304 5.06 -33.33 -7.98
C SER A 304 4.93 -32.70 -6.58
N PRO A 305 5.96 -31.99 -6.06
CA PRO A 305 5.91 -31.34 -4.74
C PRO A 305 4.77 -30.31 -4.68
N LYS A 306 3.89 -30.44 -3.68
CA LYS A 306 2.78 -29.51 -3.45
C LYS A 306 3.31 -28.12 -3.10
N ILE A 307 3.14 -27.20 -4.04
CA ILE A 307 3.19 -25.75 -3.83
C ILE A 307 2.11 -25.40 -2.78
N PRO A 308 2.40 -24.55 -1.78
CA PRO A 308 1.39 -24.14 -0.79
C PRO A 308 0.16 -23.53 -1.50
N PRO A 309 -1.07 -23.77 -1.00
CA PRO A 309 -2.28 -23.39 -1.69
C PRO A 309 -2.36 -21.87 -1.85
N GLN A 310 -2.27 -21.43 -3.10
CA GLN A 310 -2.54 -20.06 -3.53
C GLN A 310 -3.98 -19.72 -3.11
N LYS A 311 -4.17 -18.57 -2.43
CA LYS A 311 -5.52 -18.05 -2.15
C LYS A 311 -6.26 -17.94 -3.49
N SER A 312 -7.27 -18.77 -3.69
CA SER A 312 -8.10 -18.80 -4.90
C SER A 312 -9.00 -17.57 -4.92
N TYR A 313 -8.63 -16.56 -5.68
CA TYR A 313 -9.51 -15.45 -6.03
C TYR A 313 -10.38 -15.86 -7.22
N SER A 314 -11.64 -15.44 -7.24
CA SER A 314 -12.51 -15.69 -8.39
C SER A 314 -12.02 -14.89 -9.60
N PRO A 315 -11.89 -15.50 -10.79
CA PRO A 315 -11.55 -14.78 -12.00
C PRO A 315 -12.60 -13.70 -12.33
N VAL A 316 -12.15 -12.53 -12.74
CA VAL A 316 -13.00 -11.40 -13.13
C VAL A 316 -12.72 -11.06 -14.58
N LEU A 317 -13.78 -10.93 -15.37
CA LEU A 317 -13.77 -10.32 -16.70
C LEU A 317 -15.10 -9.59 -16.89
N GLU A 318 -15.12 -8.31 -16.54
CA GLU A 318 -16.33 -7.49 -16.65
C GLU A 318 -16.02 -6.01 -16.85
N LEU A 319 -16.99 -5.27 -17.36
CA LEU A 319 -16.93 -3.83 -17.52
C LEU A 319 -17.55 -3.16 -16.29
N GLU A 320 -16.72 -2.57 -15.43
CA GLU A 320 -17.15 -1.77 -14.30
C GLU A 320 -17.16 -0.28 -14.68
N GLY A 321 -18.33 0.22 -15.08
CA GLY A 321 -18.50 1.58 -15.56
C GLY A 321 -17.77 1.83 -16.89
N LYS A 322 -16.55 2.37 -16.85
CA LYS A 322 -15.69 2.57 -18.03
C LYS A 322 -14.41 1.72 -17.97
N LYS A 323 -14.24 0.92 -16.92
CA LYS A 323 -13.02 0.16 -16.66
C LYS A 323 -13.30 -1.33 -16.90
N TRP A 324 -12.67 -1.91 -17.90
CA TRP A 324 -12.59 -3.35 -18.04
C TRP A 324 -11.67 -3.91 -16.96
N ARG A 325 -12.19 -4.80 -16.12
CA ARG A 325 -11.42 -5.51 -15.10
C ARG A 325 -11.20 -6.93 -15.56
N VAL A 326 -9.94 -7.30 -15.76
CA VAL A 326 -9.50 -8.65 -16.08
C VAL A 326 -8.57 -9.11 -14.97
N GLU A 327 -9.09 -9.84 -14.00
CA GLU A 327 -8.36 -10.13 -12.77
C GLU A 327 -8.31 -11.62 -12.47
N TYR A 328 -7.20 -12.08 -11.91
CA TYR A 328 -7.04 -13.44 -11.36
C TYR A 328 -7.33 -14.57 -12.36
N GLN A 329 -7.10 -14.32 -13.66
CA GLN A 329 -7.21 -15.35 -14.69
C GLN A 329 -6.03 -16.32 -14.58
N GLU A 330 -6.28 -17.62 -14.68
CA GLU A 330 -5.26 -18.67 -14.62
C GLU A 330 -5.52 -19.66 -15.76
N ASP A 331 -4.48 -19.94 -16.55
CA ASP A 331 -4.52 -20.89 -17.67
C ASP A 331 -5.67 -20.61 -18.69
N LYS A 332 -5.97 -19.33 -18.98
CA LYS A 332 -7.02 -18.89 -19.91
C LYS A 332 -6.47 -18.17 -21.13
N ASN A 333 -6.50 -18.81 -22.30
CA ASN A 333 -5.89 -18.27 -23.53
C ASN A 333 -6.91 -17.73 -24.57
N ASP A 334 -8.19 -17.70 -24.21
CA ASP A 334 -9.32 -17.33 -25.05
C ASP A 334 -10.07 -16.08 -24.53
N LEU A 335 -9.46 -15.29 -23.64
CA LEU A 335 -10.10 -14.10 -23.10
C LEU A 335 -10.26 -13.06 -24.19
N LEU A 336 -11.47 -12.49 -24.32
CA LEU A 336 -11.82 -11.56 -25.38
C LEU A 336 -12.66 -10.40 -24.85
N ILE A 337 -12.27 -9.19 -25.22
CA ILE A 337 -13.07 -7.98 -25.08
C ILE A 337 -13.38 -7.47 -26.50
N SER A 338 -14.63 -7.64 -26.95
CA SER A 338 -15.09 -7.25 -28.28
C SER A 338 -15.70 -5.84 -28.33
N ASP A 339 -16.47 -5.47 -27.32
CA ASP A 339 -17.31 -4.27 -27.32
C ASP A 339 -16.61 -3.10 -26.62
N THR A 340 -15.59 -2.54 -27.28
CA THR A 340 -14.80 -1.43 -26.72
C THR A 340 -15.28 -0.06 -27.15
N GLU A 341 -15.12 0.91 -26.26
CA GLU A 341 -15.34 2.33 -26.55
C GLU A 341 -14.08 3.15 -26.26
N LEU A 342 -13.88 4.24 -27.02
CA LEU A 342 -12.72 5.14 -26.93
C LEU A 342 -12.42 5.66 -25.52
N LYS A 343 -13.44 5.82 -24.68
CA LYS A 343 -13.32 6.34 -23.30
C LYS A 343 -13.00 5.27 -22.25
N GLN A 344 -13.02 4.00 -22.65
CA GLN A 344 -12.83 2.88 -21.73
C GLN A 344 -11.34 2.64 -21.48
N VAL A 345 -11.03 2.09 -20.32
CA VAL A 345 -9.67 1.68 -19.91
C VAL A 345 -9.69 0.21 -19.55
N ALA A 346 -8.63 -0.53 -19.84
CA ALA A 346 -8.51 -1.93 -19.43
C ALA A 346 -7.46 -2.08 -18.32
N TYR A 347 -7.82 -2.78 -17.25
CA TYR A 347 -6.95 -3.07 -16.12
C TYR A 347 -6.88 -4.59 -15.94
N ILE A 348 -5.71 -5.14 -16.24
CA ILE A 348 -5.40 -6.55 -16.16
C ILE A 348 -4.55 -6.75 -14.91
N PHE A 349 -5.02 -7.56 -13.96
CA PHE A 349 -4.35 -7.73 -12.68
C PHE A 349 -4.19 -9.19 -12.28
N LYS A 350 -2.98 -9.60 -11.88
CA LYS A 350 -2.71 -10.96 -11.37
C LYS A 350 -3.21 -12.09 -12.29
N CYS A 351 -3.11 -11.89 -13.60
CA CYS A 351 -3.39 -12.94 -14.56
C CYS A 351 -2.12 -13.78 -14.79
N ASN A 352 -2.28 -15.10 -14.89
CA ASN A 352 -1.18 -16.05 -15.00
C ASN A 352 -1.43 -17.03 -16.14
N LYS A 353 -0.42 -17.27 -16.99
CA LYS A 353 -0.48 -18.21 -18.13
C LYS A 353 -1.73 -18.03 -19.01
N SER A 354 -2.06 -16.77 -19.27
CA SER A 354 -3.32 -16.39 -19.89
C SER A 354 -3.08 -15.43 -21.04
N THR A 355 -4.02 -15.37 -21.98
CA THR A 355 -3.96 -14.49 -23.14
C THR A 355 -5.26 -13.73 -23.27
N LEU A 356 -5.16 -12.40 -23.43
CA LEU A 356 -6.29 -11.50 -23.62
C LEU A 356 -6.21 -10.82 -24.99
N GLN A 357 -7.32 -10.87 -25.73
CA GLN A 357 -7.51 -10.10 -26.94
C GLN A 357 -8.47 -8.93 -26.69
N ILE A 358 -8.05 -7.71 -27.02
CA ILE A 358 -8.89 -6.50 -26.97
C ILE A 358 -9.10 -6.00 -28.40
N LYS A 359 -10.33 -6.13 -28.89
CA LYS A 359 -10.70 -5.63 -30.22
C LYS A 359 -11.16 -4.18 -30.13
N GLY A 360 -11.05 -3.44 -31.23
CA GLY A 360 -11.48 -2.05 -31.33
C GLY A 360 -10.46 -1.06 -30.75
N LYS A 361 -10.94 -0.04 -30.05
CA LYS A 361 -10.12 1.10 -29.63
C LYS A 361 -10.48 1.56 -28.22
N VAL A 362 -9.49 1.55 -27.32
CA VAL A 362 -9.62 1.96 -25.91
C VAL A 362 -8.69 3.14 -25.59
N ASN A 363 -8.93 3.81 -24.47
CA ASN A 363 -8.12 4.93 -24.03
C ASN A 363 -6.72 4.47 -23.56
N SER A 364 -6.67 3.51 -22.65
CA SER A 364 -5.41 2.97 -22.11
C SER A 364 -5.57 1.53 -21.62
N ILE A 365 -4.45 0.83 -21.49
CA ILE A 365 -4.38 -0.53 -20.96
C ILE A 365 -3.30 -0.58 -19.89
N ILE A 366 -3.58 -1.22 -18.75
CA ILE A 366 -2.61 -1.45 -17.67
C ILE A 366 -2.57 -2.94 -17.39
N VAL A 367 -1.37 -3.52 -17.43
CA VAL A 367 -1.06 -4.90 -17.06
C VAL A 367 -0.23 -4.86 -15.78
N ASP A 368 -0.81 -5.27 -14.67
CA ASP A 368 -0.17 -5.22 -13.36
C ASP A 368 -0.08 -6.62 -12.72
N ASN A 369 1.10 -6.95 -12.21
CA ASN A 369 1.35 -8.16 -11.43
C ASN A 369 0.98 -9.47 -12.16
N CYS A 370 1.10 -9.48 -13.48
CA CYS A 370 0.78 -10.63 -14.33
C CYS A 370 2.03 -11.49 -14.59
N LYS A 371 1.83 -12.77 -14.89
CA LYS A 371 2.91 -13.73 -15.17
C LYS A 371 2.59 -14.55 -16.41
N LYS A 372 3.53 -14.74 -17.34
CA LYS A 372 3.29 -15.54 -18.56
C LYS A 372 2.02 -15.09 -19.29
N PHE A 373 1.88 -13.79 -19.51
CA PHE A 373 0.63 -13.20 -19.98
C PHE A 373 0.78 -12.59 -21.37
N GLY A 374 -0.11 -12.99 -22.29
CA GLY A 374 -0.22 -12.45 -23.63
C GLY A 374 -1.30 -11.37 -23.71
N LEU A 375 -0.98 -10.23 -24.30
CA LEU A 375 -1.94 -9.17 -24.61
C LEU A 375 -1.90 -8.88 -26.11
N VAL A 376 -3.03 -9.03 -26.78
CA VAL A 376 -3.20 -8.67 -28.19
C VAL A 376 -4.25 -7.58 -28.29
N PHE A 377 -3.92 -6.43 -28.89
CA PHE A 377 -4.88 -5.34 -29.01
C PHE A 377 -4.78 -4.58 -30.34
N HIS A 378 -5.88 -3.95 -30.76
CA HIS A 378 -5.90 -3.11 -31.95
C HIS A 378 -5.35 -1.70 -31.69
N ASN A 379 -6.17 -0.81 -31.12
CA ASN A 379 -5.80 0.59 -30.99
C ASN A 379 -5.89 1.06 -29.54
N VAL A 380 -4.87 1.80 -29.11
CA VAL A 380 -4.84 2.49 -27.81
C VAL A 380 -4.59 3.97 -28.08
N VAL A 381 -5.41 4.83 -27.48
CA VAL A 381 -5.32 6.29 -27.69
C VAL A 381 -4.14 6.90 -26.92
N GLY A 382 -3.94 6.45 -25.68
CA GLY A 382 -2.95 7.00 -24.77
C GLY A 382 -1.76 6.07 -24.63
N ILE A 383 -1.80 5.19 -23.63
CA ILE A 383 -0.64 4.42 -23.18
C ILE A 383 -1.02 2.98 -22.84
N VAL A 384 -0.08 2.08 -23.07
CA VAL A 384 -0.08 0.73 -22.47
C VAL A 384 0.99 0.69 -21.38
N GLU A 385 0.62 0.31 -20.16
CA GLU A 385 1.54 0.21 -19.04
C GLU A 385 1.67 -1.24 -18.58
N VAL A 386 2.91 -1.70 -18.40
CA VAL A 386 3.23 -3.01 -17.82
C VAL A 386 3.97 -2.77 -16.52
N ILE A 387 3.40 -3.25 -15.42
CA ILE A 387 3.87 -2.93 -14.07
C ILE A 387 4.04 -4.24 -13.29
N ASN A 388 5.17 -4.37 -12.59
CA ASN A 388 5.39 -5.44 -11.60
C ASN A 388 5.13 -6.86 -12.15
N SER A 389 5.38 -7.10 -13.43
CA SER A 389 4.97 -8.31 -14.14
C SER A 389 6.18 -9.17 -14.56
N LYS A 390 5.93 -10.39 -15.05
CA LYS A 390 6.99 -11.28 -15.53
C LYS A 390 6.57 -12.08 -16.75
N ASP A 391 7.44 -12.23 -17.75
CA ASP A 391 7.18 -13.02 -18.96
C ASP A 391 5.89 -12.52 -19.66
N ILE A 392 5.95 -11.29 -20.16
CA ILE A 392 4.82 -10.61 -20.80
C ILE A 392 5.07 -10.52 -22.30
N GLN A 393 4.03 -10.80 -23.08
CA GLN A 393 4.04 -10.63 -24.52
C GLN A 393 2.93 -9.67 -24.93
N ILE A 394 3.29 -8.62 -25.66
CA ILE A 394 2.34 -7.62 -26.15
C ILE A 394 2.39 -7.63 -27.66
N GLN A 395 1.25 -7.80 -28.32
CA GLN A 395 1.11 -7.66 -29.75
C GLN A 395 0.14 -6.53 -30.10
N VAL A 396 0.69 -5.53 -30.78
CA VAL A 396 -0.07 -4.40 -31.31
C VAL A 396 -0.51 -4.75 -32.74
N LEU A 397 -1.80 -4.65 -33.02
CA LEU A 397 -2.36 -4.87 -34.37
C LEU A 397 -2.61 -3.55 -35.12
N GLY A 398 -2.87 -2.46 -34.39
CA GLY A 398 -3.08 -1.11 -34.93
C GLY A 398 -2.10 -0.13 -34.32
N LYS A 399 -2.58 1.02 -33.83
CA LYS A 399 -1.71 2.09 -33.31
C LYS A 399 -1.70 2.19 -31.77
N VAL A 400 -0.53 2.48 -31.23
CA VAL A 400 -0.30 2.89 -29.83
C VAL A 400 0.81 3.96 -29.79
N PRO A 401 0.60 5.10 -29.11
CA PRO A 401 1.64 6.14 -29.01
C PRO A 401 2.79 5.80 -28.06
N THR A 402 2.49 5.18 -26.91
CA THR A 402 3.48 4.94 -25.87
C THR A 402 3.24 3.60 -25.18
N ILE A 403 4.32 2.87 -24.93
CA ILE A 403 4.32 1.69 -24.06
C ILE A 403 5.34 1.92 -22.93
N SER A 404 4.86 1.84 -21.69
CA SER A 404 5.69 1.99 -20.48
C SER A 404 5.85 0.64 -19.78
N VAL A 405 7.08 0.26 -19.43
CA VAL A 405 7.41 -1.02 -18.79
C VAL A 405 8.19 -0.77 -17.52
N ASN A 406 7.53 -0.93 -16.37
CA ASN A 406 8.06 -0.64 -15.06
C ASN A 406 8.13 -1.90 -14.18
N LYS A 407 9.28 -2.13 -13.55
CA LYS A 407 9.47 -3.23 -12.59
C LYS A 407 9.07 -4.61 -13.18
N THR A 408 9.41 -4.87 -14.44
CA THR A 408 8.97 -6.07 -15.16
C THR A 408 10.18 -6.84 -15.70
N GLU A 409 10.15 -8.17 -15.60
CA GLU A 409 11.22 -9.08 -16.05
C GLU A 409 10.70 -9.93 -17.22
N GLY A 410 11.31 -9.84 -18.40
CA GLY A 410 10.88 -10.55 -19.60
C GLY A 410 9.65 -9.88 -20.22
N CYS A 411 9.87 -9.00 -21.20
CA CYS A 411 8.80 -8.31 -21.90
C CYS A 411 9.11 -8.22 -23.40
N HIS A 412 8.31 -8.91 -24.22
CA HIS A 412 8.42 -8.88 -25.67
C HIS A 412 7.27 -8.06 -26.27
N ILE A 413 7.61 -7.02 -27.02
CA ILE A 413 6.63 -6.09 -27.61
C ILE A 413 6.70 -6.20 -29.13
N TYR A 414 5.67 -6.77 -29.74
CA TYR A 414 5.49 -6.89 -31.17
C TYR A 414 4.70 -5.69 -31.68
N LEU A 415 5.38 -4.79 -32.39
CA LEU A 415 4.76 -3.60 -32.98
C LEU A 415 4.08 -3.94 -34.32
N SER A 416 3.07 -3.16 -34.68
CA SER A 416 2.50 -3.19 -36.03
C SER A 416 3.26 -2.22 -36.95
N GLU A 417 3.00 -2.30 -38.27
CA GLU A 417 3.48 -1.30 -39.22
C GLU A 417 2.94 0.12 -38.91
N GLU A 418 1.78 0.22 -38.23
CA GLU A 418 1.14 1.48 -37.86
C GLU A 418 1.63 2.05 -36.51
N SER A 419 2.41 1.29 -35.74
CA SER A 419 2.89 1.69 -34.42
C SER A 419 4.41 1.80 -34.34
N LEU A 420 5.09 1.98 -35.48
CA LEU A 420 6.56 2.15 -35.52
C LEU A 420 7.02 3.46 -34.86
N ASP A 421 6.13 4.44 -34.71
CA ASP A 421 6.36 5.69 -33.98
C ASP A 421 6.10 5.57 -32.47
N CYS A 422 5.84 4.36 -31.96
CA CYS A 422 5.60 4.12 -30.54
C CYS A 422 6.84 4.44 -29.70
N GLU A 423 6.68 5.28 -28.67
CA GLU A 423 7.70 5.53 -27.67
C GLU A 423 7.72 4.40 -26.63
N ILE A 424 8.91 3.86 -26.36
CA ILE A 424 9.11 2.86 -25.30
C ILE A 424 9.79 3.52 -24.12
N VAL A 425 9.12 3.49 -22.96
CA VAL A 425 9.65 4.01 -21.70
C VAL A 425 9.86 2.84 -20.75
N SER A 426 11.03 2.70 -20.15
CA SER A 426 11.31 1.61 -19.21
C SER A 426 11.94 2.10 -17.91
N ALA A 427 11.63 1.42 -16.82
CA ALA A 427 12.21 1.69 -15.51
C ALA A 427 12.28 0.41 -14.67
N LYS A 428 13.45 0.10 -14.09
CA LYS A 428 13.64 -1.09 -13.24
C LYS A 428 13.16 -2.41 -13.88
N SER A 429 13.28 -2.52 -15.19
CA SER A 429 12.83 -3.67 -15.98
C SER A 429 14.03 -4.33 -16.65
N SER A 430 13.92 -5.63 -16.95
CA SER A 430 14.97 -6.42 -17.58
C SER A 430 14.41 -7.41 -18.60
N GLU A 431 15.26 -7.92 -19.49
CA GLU A 431 14.92 -8.83 -20.58
C GLU A 431 13.84 -8.24 -21.52
N MET A 432 14.03 -6.99 -21.94
CA MET A 432 13.09 -6.28 -22.81
C MET A 432 13.49 -6.34 -24.28
N ASN A 433 12.57 -6.80 -25.13
CA ASN A 433 12.78 -6.89 -26.58
C ASN A 433 11.63 -6.25 -27.36
N ILE A 434 11.98 -5.42 -28.35
CA ILE A 434 11.04 -4.81 -29.30
C ILE A 434 11.16 -5.54 -30.62
N LEU A 435 10.05 -6.10 -31.10
CA LEU A 435 9.97 -6.85 -32.33
C LEU A 435 9.33 -5.95 -33.40
N ILE A 436 10.13 -5.62 -34.41
CA ILE A 436 9.76 -4.73 -35.50
C ILE A 436 9.38 -5.57 -36.72
N PRO A 437 8.21 -5.34 -37.34
CA PRO A 437 7.80 -6.08 -38.53
C PRO A 437 8.69 -5.70 -39.74
N VAL A 438 9.23 -6.71 -40.41
CA VAL A 438 10.06 -6.59 -41.62
C VAL A 438 9.68 -7.70 -42.59
N ASN A 439 9.12 -7.36 -43.76
CA ASN A 439 8.79 -8.31 -44.84
C ASN A 439 7.94 -9.51 -44.41
N GLY A 440 7.00 -9.32 -43.48
CA GLY A 440 6.11 -10.38 -42.99
C GLY A 440 6.69 -11.25 -41.87
N ASP A 441 7.90 -10.96 -41.40
CA ASP A 441 8.50 -11.54 -40.19
C ASP A 441 8.82 -10.43 -39.17
N TYR A 442 9.34 -10.78 -37.99
CA TYR A 442 9.78 -9.84 -36.98
C TYR A 442 11.28 -9.88 -36.78
N LYS A 443 11.89 -8.69 -36.73
CA LYS A 443 13.27 -8.53 -36.27
C LYS A 443 13.28 -8.04 -34.82
N GLU A 444 14.00 -8.76 -33.97
CA GLU A 444 14.13 -8.48 -32.55
C GLU A 444 15.22 -7.44 -32.26
N PHE A 445 14.91 -6.48 -31.40
CA PHE A 445 15.80 -5.43 -30.95
C PHE A 445 15.75 -5.33 -29.42
N PRO A 446 16.85 -5.67 -28.71
CA PRO A 446 16.89 -5.54 -27.26
C PRO A 446 16.89 -4.07 -26.84
N VAL A 447 16.15 -3.75 -25.79
CA VAL A 447 16.22 -2.42 -25.16
C VAL A 447 17.46 -2.37 -24.27
N PRO A 448 18.31 -1.32 -24.35
CA PRO A 448 19.47 -1.20 -23.48
C PRO A 448 19.09 -1.16 -22.00
N GLU A 449 19.71 -2.02 -21.21
CA GLU A 449 19.47 -2.13 -19.76
C GLU A 449 20.67 -1.68 -18.92
N GLN A 450 21.86 -1.67 -19.53
CA GLN A 450 23.07 -1.19 -18.90
C GLN A 450 23.39 0.22 -19.42
N PHE A 451 23.59 1.13 -18.48
CA PHE A 451 23.87 2.53 -18.76
C PHE A 451 25.18 2.95 -18.11
N LYS A 452 26.04 3.62 -18.87
CA LYS A 452 27.23 4.28 -18.35
C LYS A 452 26.85 5.70 -17.99
N THR A 453 27.07 6.06 -16.73
CA THR A 453 26.92 7.44 -16.28
C THR A 453 28.29 8.00 -15.93
N SER A 454 28.66 9.13 -16.53
CA SER A 454 29.90 9.84 -16.25
C SER A 454 29.65 11.31 -15.95
N TRP A 455 30.51 11.89 -15.12
CA TRP A 455 30.55 13.33 -14.87
C TRP A 455 31.36 14.02 -15.98
N ASP A 456 30.75 14.98 -16.69
CA ASP A 456 31.40 15.70 -17.80
C ASP A 456 32.15 16.97 -17.37
N GLY A 457 32.21 17.25 -16.07
CA GLY A 457 32.71 18.51 -15.51
C GLY A 457 31.61 19.47 -15.06
N SER A 458 30.36 19.27 -15.49
CA SER A 458 29.22 20.14 -15.18
C SER A 458 27.94 19.40 -14.80
N LYS A 459 27.68 18.24 -15.39
CA LYS A 459 26.48 17.43 -15.18
C LYS A 459 26.80 15.95 -15.30
N LEU A 460 25.87 15.13 -14.84
CA LEU A 460 25.86 13.71 -15.16
C LEU A 460 25.33 13.52 -16.58
N VAL A 461 26.09 12.78 -17.39
CA VAL A 461 25.70 12.33 -18.73
C VAL A 461 25.57 10.82 -18.68
N THR A 462 24.44 10.31 -19.15
CA THR A 462 24.11 8.89 -19.14
C THR A 462 23.84 8.42 -20.56
N ASP A 463 24.60 7.43 -20.99
CA ASP A 463 24.46 6.79 -22.29
C ASP A 463 24.23 5.28 -22.10
N PRO A 464 23.43 4.63 -22.96
CA PRO A 464 23.38 3.17 -22.98
C PRO A 464 24.78 2.63 -23.31
N THR A 465 25.23 1.61 -22.59
CA THR A 465 26.46 0.92 -22.99
C THR A 465 26.20 0.17 -24.29
N GLU A 466 27.12 0.27 -25.26
CA GLU A 466 27.07 -0.55 -26.46
C GLU A 466 27.19 -2.03 -26.06
N ILE A 467 26.05 -2.72 -26.04
CA ILE A 467 26.04 -4.17 -25.97
C ILE A 467 26.24 -4.62 -27.42
N MET A 468 27.50 -4.89 -27.80
CA MET A 468 27.77 -5.77 -28.94
C MET A 468 27.25 -7.16 -28.57
N GLY A 469 26.02 -7.45 -28.96
CA GLY A 469 25.36 -8.75 -28.87
C GLY A 469 24.75 -9.09 -30.22
#